data_AF-A0A3L7NCM6-F1
#
_entry.id   AF-A0A3L7NCM6-F1
#
_cell.length_a   1.000
_cell.length_b   1.000
_cell.length_c   1.000
_cell.angle_alpha   90.00
_cell.angle_beta   90.00
_cell.angle_gamma   90.00
#
_symmetry.space_group_name_H-M   'P 1'
#
loop_
_entity.id
_entity.type
_entity.pdbx_description
1 polymer ?
#
loop_
_entity_poly.entity_id
_entity_poly.type
_entity_poly.pdbx_seq_one_letter_code
_entity_poly.pdbx_strand_id
1 'polypeptide(L)'
;MTSSNATESHRMLDGVSIATRQPFAILLHNSLLSGIMVTTLFCGCSTKTVDRPVAQSSEVVYFCRETKKFSRAPRAELPAENPITGRKTLQLALYCERCKKWYPVPSADTFSGNPLSYRCPKTNNPMSQDGPLPR
;
A
#
# COMPACT_ATOMS: atom_id res chain seq x y z
N MET A 1 11.11 -51.15 27.34
CA MET A 1 12.42 -50.55 27.64
C MET A 1 12.38 -49.14 27.06
N THR A 2 11.94 -48.18 27.87
CA THR A 2 12.76 -47.13 28.57
C THR A 2 13.01 -45.93 27.64
N SER A 3 12.31 -44.81 27.84
CA SER A 3 12.69 -43.66 28.71
C SER A 3 13.80 -42.83 28.05
N SER A 4 13.80 -41.51 27.91
CA SER A 4 13.46 -40.38 28.80
C SER A 4 13.39 -39.10 27.92
N ASN A 5 12.37 -38.24 28.00
CA ASN A 5 12.18 -37.11 28.93
C ASN A 5 13.24 -35.99 28.92
N ALA A 6 12.73 -34.77 28.66
CA ALA A 6 13.08 -33.48 29.27
C ALA A 6 14.45 -32.87 28.88
N THR A 7 14.74 -31.56 28.89
CA THR A 7 14.17 -30.38 29.55
C THR A 7 14.80 -29.12 28.93
N GLU A 8 14.20 -27.96 29.22
CA GLU A 8 14.88 -26.67 29.50
C GLU A 8 15.31 -25.78 28.31
N SER A 9 14.59 -24.69 28.01
CA SER A 9 14.55 -23.37 28.67
C SER A 9 15.78 -22.52 28.35
N HIS A 10 15.54 -21.29 27.88
CA HIS A 10 16.25 -20.03 28.13
C HIS A 10 15.81 -19.04 27.02
N ARG A 11 14.85 -18.15 27.31
CA ARG A 11 15.10 -16.76 27.75
C ARG A 11 16.07 -16.01 26.83
N MET A 12 15.54 -15.04 26.09
CA MET A 12 16.09 -13.69 25.91
C MET A 12 15.06 -12.84 25.15
N LEU A 13 14.13 -12.26 25.89
CA LEU A 13 13.44 -11.03 25.51
C LEU A 13 14.14 -9.91 26.27
N ASP A 14 15.32 -9.53 25.79
CA ASP A 14 15.89 -8.21 26.01
C ASP A 14 15.34 -7.34 24.85
N GLY A 15 14.78 -6.16 25.05
CA GLY A 15 15.30 -5.11 25.89
C GLY A 15 15.31 -3.83 25.03
N VAL A 16 14.20 -3.10 25.15
CA VAL A 16 13.99 -1.67 24.86
C VAL A 16 15.23 -0.82 24.56
N SER A 17 15.20 -0.04 23.46
CA SER A 17 15.52 1.41 23.46
C SER A 17 15.51 2.01 22.05
N ILE A 18 14.39 2.61 21.63
CA ILE A 18 14.43 3.70 20.64
C ILE A 18 14.35 4.99 21.45
N ALA A 19 15.51 5.52 21.81
CA ALA A 19 15.65 6.81 22.47
C ALA A 19 15.35 7.92 21.45
N THR A 20 14.09 8.35 21.39
CA THR A 20 13.67 9.62 20.79
C THR A 20 14.28 10.78 21.59
N ARG A 21 15.44 11.28 21.16
CA ARG A 21 15.97 12.58 21.60
C ARG A 21 15.32 13.70 20.78
N GLN A 22 14.20 14.22 21.27
CA GLN A 22 13.78 15.60 20.93
C GLN A 22 14.08 16.49 22.15
N PRO A 23 14.87 17.57 22.00
CA PRO A 23 15.15 18.46 23.11
C PRO A 23 13.89 19.28 23.47
N PHE A 24 13.35 18.98 24.65
CA PHE A 24 12.44 19.84 25.39
C PHE A 24 13.18 21.13 25.76
N ALA A 25 12.83 22.22 25.09
CA ALA A 25 13.13 23.58 25.54
C ALA A 25 11.80 24.36 25.58
N ILE A 26 10.95 24.04 26.55
CA ILE A 26 9.82 24.89 26.91
C ILE A 26 10.23 25.63 28.18
N LEU A 27 10.63 26.88 27.98
CA LEU A 27 10.97 27.84 29.01
C LEU A 27 9.77 28.05 29.94
N LEU A 28 10.00 27.77 31.22
CA LEU A 28 9.16 28.16 32.35
C LEU A 28 9.06 29.69 32.39
N HIS A 29 7.87 30.24 32.16
CA HIS A 29 7.48 31.54 32.68
C HIS A 29 6.31 31.34 33.65
N ASN A 30 6.67 31.18 34.93
CA ASN A 30 5.76 31.37 36.05
C ASN A 30 5.50 32.86 36.21
N SER A 31 4.31 33.32 35.80
CA SER A 31 3.75 34.59 36.23
C SER A 31 2.35 34.34 36.78
N LEU A 32 2.30 34.21 38.11
CA LEU A 32 1.11 34.42 38.92
C LEU A 32 0.60 35.84 38.65
N LEU A 33 -0.68 36.00 38.28
CA LEU A 33 -1.62 36.97 38.86
C LEU A 33 -2.88 37.11 37.99
N SER A 34 -4.00 37.28 38.70
CA SER A 34 -5.31 37.70 38.21
C SER A 34 -6.12 36.66 37.46
N GLY A 35 -7.07 36.09 38.21
CA GLY A 35 -8.21 35.39 37.64
C GLY A 35 -9.09 36.33 36.83
N ILE A 36 -9.70 35.76 35.80
CA ILE A 36 -10.99 36.16 35.26
C ILE A 36 -11.70 34.86 34.90
N MET A 37 -12.82 34.64 35.58
CA MET A 37 -13.82 33.63 35.30
C MET A 37 -14.46 33.97 33.95
N VAL A 38 -14.17 33.21 32.89
CA VAL A 38 -14.90 33.29 31.62
C VAL A 38 -15.37 31.91 31.21
N THR A 39 -16.68 31.75 31.37
CA THR A 39 -17.55 30.70 30.89
C THR A 39 -17.54 30.69 29.36
N THR A 40 -17.04 29.64 28.73
CA THR A 40 -17.37 29.31 27.34
C THR A 40 -17.88 27.88 27.28
N LEU A 41 -19.21 27.76 27.25
CA LEU A 41 -19.93 26.63 26.67
C LEU A 41 -19.39 26.42 25.25
N PHE A 42 -18.42 25.53 25.08
CA PHE A 42 -18.17 24.93 23.79
C PHE A 42 -19.16 23.78 23.63
N CYS A 43 -20.31 24.10 23.01
CA CYS A 43 -21.16 23.10 22.38
C CYS A 43 -20.36 22.49 21.23
N GLY A 44 -19.57 21.46 21.54
CA GLY A 44 -18.79 20.71 20.59
C GLY A 44 -19.69 19.88 19.69
N CYS A 45 -20.20 20.50 18.62
CA CYS A 45 -20.65 19.79 17.43
C CYS A 45 -19.47 18.95 16.94
N SER A 46 -19.42 17.69 17.36
CA SER A 46 -18.50 16.69 16.83
C SER A 46 -18.92 16.41 15.39
N THR A 47 -18.51 17.27 14.46
CA THR A 47 -18.52 16.94 13.04
C THR A 47 -17.51 15.82 12.88
N LYS A 48 -18.01 14.57 12.91
CA LYS A 48 -17.28 13.41 12.42
C LYS A 48 -16.92 13.73 10.97
N THR A 49 -15.70 14.21 10.74
CA THR A 49 -15.07 14.12 9.43
C THR A 49 -14.99 12.63 9.15
N VAL A 50 -15.96 12.14 8.38
CA VAL A 50 -15.86 10.86 7.71
C VAL A 50 -14.65 11.01 6.80
N ASP A 51 -13.52 10.53 7.30
CA ASP A 51 -12.32 10.28 6.53
C ASP A 51 -12.72 9.21 5.50
N ARG A 52 -13.38 9.65 4.44
CA ARG A 52 -13.57 8.84 3.24
C ARG A 52 -12.15 8.76 2.69
N PRO A 53 -11.52 7.58 2.68
CA PRO A 53 -10.24 7.45 2.01
C PRO A 53 -10.50 7.94 0.59
N VAL A 54 -9.89 9.07 0.22
CA VAL A 54 -9.80 9.48 -1.16
C VAL A 54 -8.91 8.40 -1.77
N ALA A 55 -9.55 7.34 -2.24
CA ALA A 55 -8.93 6.37 -3.11
C ALA A 55 -8.43 7.20 -4.29
N GLN A 56 -7.17 7.61 -4.22
CA GLN A 56 -6.45 8.17 -5.35
C GLN A 56 -6.41 7.04 -6.36
N SER A 57 -7.45 6.97 -7.18
CA SER A 57 -7.61 5.94 -8.19
C SER A 57 -6.60 6.25 -9.29
N SER A 58 -5.35 5.88 -9.07
CA SER A 58 -4.34 5.85 -10.11
C SER A 58 -4.92 5.01 -11.25
N GLU A 59 -5.18 5.63 -12.40
CA GLU A 59 -5.60 4.90 -13.58
C GLU A 59 -4.47 3.98 -14.01
N VAL A 60 -4.76 2.71 -14.24
CA VAL A 60 -3.77 1.70 -14.66
C VAL A 60 -4.25 0.99 -15.92
N VAL A 61 -3.32 0.35 -16.63
CA VAL A 61 -3.65 -0.46 -17.80
C VAL A 61 -3.87 -1.91 -17.37
N TYR A 62 -5.01 -2.46 -17.75
CA TYR A 62 -5.34 -3.88 -17.61
C TYR A 62 -5.23 -4.60 -18.95
N PHE A 63 -4.86 -5.88 -18.90
CA PHE A 63 -4.95 -6.84 -19.99
C PHE A 63 -6.06 -7.83 -19.68
N CYS A 64 -7.03 -7.97 -20.60
CA CYS A 64 -8.07 -8.98 -20.48
C CYS A 64 -7.63 -10.29 -21.13
N ARG A 65 -7.58 -11.37 -20.34
CA ARG A 65 -7.16 -12.69 -20.84
C ARG A 65 -8.13 -13.30 -21.86
N GLU A 66 -9.41 -12.94 -21.81
CA GLU A 66 -10.45 -13.45 -22.72
C GLU A 66 -10.42 -12.70 -24.06
N THR A 67 -10.47 -11.37 -24.03
CA THR A 67 -10.53 -10.55 -25.25
C THR A 67 -9.16 -10.27 -25.85
N LYS A 68 -8.07 -10.52 -25.11
CA LYS A 68 -6.69 -10.19 -25.46
C LYS A 68 -6.46 -8.69 -25.71
N LYS A 69 -7.33 -7.83 -25.17
CA LYS A 69 -7.25 -6.37 -25.30
C LYS A 69 -6.69 -5.73 -24.04
N PHE A 70 -6.08 -4.57 -24.23
CA PHE A 70 -5.67 -3.69 -23.16
C PHE A 70 -6.70 -2.58 -22.96
N SER A 71 -6.95 -2.17 -21.72
CA SER A 71 -7.89 -1.11 -21.36
C SER A 71 -7.38 -0.34 -20.15
N ARG A 72 -7.61 0.98 -20.11
CA ARG A 72 -7.38 1.75 -18.89
C ARG A 72 -8.60 1.72 -17.99
N ALA A 73 -8.37 1.56 -16.70
CA ALA A 73 -9.41 1.66 -15.69
C ALA A 73 -8.79 2.09 -14.35
N PRO A 74 -9.60 2.62 -13.41
CA PRO A 74 -9.20 2.80 -12.03
C PRO A 74 -8.57 1.54 -11.45
N ARG A 75 -7.51 1.70 -10.64
CA ARG A 75 -6.90 0.58 -9.94
C ARG A 75 -7.92 -0.11 -9.04
N ALA A 76 -8.15 -1.39 -9.30
CA ALA A 76 -8.95 -2.32 -8.53
C ALA A 76 -8.09 -3.49 -8.03
N GLU A 77 -8.59 -4.18 -7.01
CA GLU A 77 -7.99 -5.43 -6.51
C GLU A 77 -8.04 -6.52 -7.60
N LEU A 78 -6.95 -7.27 -7.72
CA LEU A 78 -6.82 -8.33 -8.72
C LEU A 78 -7.16 -9.71 -8.12
N PRO A 79 -7.78 -10.62 -8.90
CA PRO A 79 -8.19 -10.45 -10.29
C PRO A 79 -9.47 -9.61 -10.42
N ALA A 80 -9.39 -8.54 -11.22
CA ALA A 80 -10.50 -7.60 -11.41
C ALA A 80 -11.48 -8.11 -12.47
N GLU A 81 -12.75 -7.74 -12.31
CA GLU A 81 -13.83 -8.11 -13.22
C GLU A 81 -13.73 -7.33 -14.54
N ASN A 82 -13.84 -8.03 -15.66
CA ASN A 82 -13.94 -7.42 -16.98
C ASN A 82 -15.37 -6.92 -17.17
N PRO A 83 -15.60 -5.61 -17.38
CA PRO A 83 -16.95 -5.04 -17.52
C PRO A 83 -17.70 -5.57 -18.75
N ILE A 84 -17.01 -6.11 -19.76
CA ILE A 84 -17.62 -6.66 -20.96
C ILE A 84 -18.11 -8.09 -20.72
N THR A 85 -17.37 -8.89 -19.96
CA THR A 85 -17.64 -10.33 -19.81
C THR A 85 -18.17 -10.74 -18.43
N GLY A 86 -18.13 -9.84 -17.45
CA GLY A 86 -18.57 -10.10 -16.07
C GLY A 86 -17.68 -11.10 -15.32
N ARG A 87 -16.45 -11.34 -15.80
CA ARG A 87 -15.54 -12.37 -15.27
C ARG A 87 -14.25 -11.76 -14.77
N LYS A 88 -13.67 -12.35 -13.72
CA LYS A 88 -12.39 -11.91 -13.13
C LYS A 88 -11.18 -12.29 -14.00
N THR A 89 -11.06 -11.67 -15.16
CA THR A 89 -10.07 -12.01 -16.20
C THR A 89 -9.09 -10.88 -16.52
N LEU A 90 -9.19 -9.76 -15.81
CA LEU A 90 -8.26 -8.64 -15.93
C LEU A 90 -6.99 -8.90 -15.14
N GLN A 91 -5.85 -8.60 -15.76
CA GLN A 91 -4.52 -8.62 -15.16
C GLN A 91 -3.89 -7.23 -15.31
N LEU A 92 -3.08 -6.78 -14.35
CA LEU A 92 -2.30 -5.56 -14.53
C LEU A 92 -1.37 -5.70 -15.74
N ALA A 93 -1.16 -4.62 -16.48
CA ALA A 93 -0.16 -4.56 -17.54
C ALA A 93 0.85 -3.44 -17.27
N LEU A 94 2.10 -3.66 -17.66
CA LEU A 94 3.18 -2.67 -17.56
C LEU A 94 3.78 -2.38 -18.93
N TYR A 95 4.25 -1.15 -19.10
CA TYR A 95 4.88 -0.66 -20.31
C TYR A 95 6.39 -0.87 -20.28
N CYS A 96 6.94 -1.46 -21.33
CA CYS A 96 8.38 -1.49 -21.55
C CYS A 96 8.79 -0.37 -22.50
N GLU A 97 9.57 0.59 -22.01
CA GLU A 97 10.03 1.73 -22.83
C GLU A 97 11.00 1.36 -23.95
N ARG A 98 11.71 0.24 -23.83
CA ARG A 98 12.65 -0.26 -24.84
C ARG A 98 11.92 -0.96 -25.99
N CYS A 99 10.90 -1.76 -25.66
CA CYS A 99 10.06 -2.43 -26.65
C CYS A 99 8.91 -1.56 -27.17
N LYS A 100 8.65 -0.42 -26.51
CA LYS A 100 7.52 0.47 -26.74
C LYS A 100 6.17 -0.27 -26.74
N LYS A 101 5.99 -1.22 -25.82
CA LYS A 101 4.83 -2.13 -25.78
C LYS A 101 4.39 -2.44 -24.35
N TRP A 102 3.08 -2.66 -24.18
CA TRP A 102 2.46 -3.14 -22.94
C TRP A 102 2.56 -4.67 -22.81
N TYR A 103 2.86 -5.14 -21.61
CA TYR A 103 3.00 -6.55 -21.25
C TYR A 103 2.12 -6.89 -20.05
N PRO A 104 1.39 -8.01 -20.06
CA PRO A 104 0.62 -8.45 -18.90
C PRO A 104 1.56 -8.90 -17.78
N VAL A 105 1.24 -8.50 -16.56
CA VAL A 105 1.86 -9.00 -15.34
C VAL A 105 1.19 -10.33 -14.99
N PRO A 106 1.95 -11.39 -14.69
CA PRO A 106 1.39 -12.64 -14.20
C PRO A 106 0.60 -12.43 -12.91
N SER A 107 -0.40 -13.28 -12.64
CA SER A 107 -1.20 -13.17 -11.41
C SER A 107 -0.35 -13.42 -10.17
N ALA A 108 -0.75 -12.84 -9.05
CA ALA A 108 -0.04 -12.94 -7.78
C ALA A 108 0.15 -14.41 -7.33
N ASP A 109 -0.77 -15.32 -7.66
CA ASP A 109 -0.66 -16.74 -7.33
C ASP A 109 0.54 -17.43 -7.98
N THR A 110 1.04 -16.90 -9.10
CA THR A 110 2.25 -17.40 -9.77
C THR A 110 3.53 -16.73 -9.28
N PHE A 111 3.41 -15.85 -8.26
CA PHE A 111 4.42 -14.87 -7.89
C PHE A 111 4.82 -15.05 -6.42
N SER A 112 5.96 -15.69 -6.17
CA SER A 112 6.55 -15.87 -4.82
C SER A 112 7.22 -14.60 -4.27
N GLY A 113 6.60 -13.43 -4.43
CA GLY A 113 7.11 -12.16 -3.93
C GLY A 113 8.35 -11.59 -4.65
N ASN A 114 8.72 -12.08 -5.84
CA ASN A 114 9.93 -11.65 -6.53
C ASN A 114 9.77 -10.28 -7.24
N PRO A 115 10.44 -9.20 -6.82
CA PRO A 115 10.35 -7.88 -7.45
C PRO A 115 10.89 -7.82 -8.89
N LEU A 116 11.65 -8.83 -9.35
CA LEU A 116 12.17 -8.91 -10.72
C LEU A 116 11.09 -9.15 -11.78
N SER A 117 9.89 -9.53 -11.37
CA SER A 117 8.79 -9.87 -12.28
C SER A 117 8.17 -8.66 -12.99
N TYR A 118 8.59 -7.45 -12.62
CA TYR A 118 8.28 -6.22 -13.35
C TYR A 118 9.29 -5.94 -14.47
N ARG A 119 10.12 -6.93 -14.85
CA ARG A 119 11.06 -6.81 -15.96
C ARG A 119 10.46 -7.30 -17.27
N CYS A 120 10.85 -6.62 -18.34
CA CYS A 120 10.46 -6.97 -19.69
C CYS A 120 11.01 -8.36 -20.07
N PRO A 121 10.18 -9.29 -20.56
CA PRO A 121 10.63 -10.64 -20.92
C PRO A 121 11.62 -10.67 -22.10
N LYS A 122 11.69 -9.60 -22.90
CA LYS A 122 12.61 -9.50 -24.05
C LYS A 122 13.94 -8.83 -23.73
N THR A 123 13.91 -7.77 -22.93
CA THR A 123 15.08 -6.91 -22.71
C THR A 123 15.57 -6.90 -21.27
N ASN A 124 14.85 -7.56 -20.36
CA ASN A 124 15.14 -7.63 -18.92
C ASN A 124 15.19 -6.25 -18.21
N ASN A 125 14.69 -5.20 -18.85
CA ASN A 125 14.61 -3.85 -18.30
C ASN A 125 13.37 -3.69 -17.41
N PRO A 126 13.41 -2.81 -16.39
CA PRO A 126 12.23 -2.48 -15.60
C PRO A 126 11.10 -1.93 -16.49
N MET A 127 9.87 -2.33 -16.19
CA MET A 127 8.65 -1.83 -16.83
C MET A 127 7.91 -0.88 -15.90
N SER A 128 7.16 0.06 -16.47
CA SER A 128 6.41 1.09 -15.73
C SER A 128 4.89 0.86 -15.80
N GLN A 129 4.16 1.38 -14.82
CA GLN A 129 2.69 1.49 -14.88
C GLN A 129 2.27 2.62 -15.83
N ASP A 130 3.16 3.57 -16.09
CA ASP A 130 2.93 4.69 -16.99
C ASP A 130 3.38 4.38 -18.42
N GLY A 131 2.65 4.94 -19.38
CA GLY A 131 2.97 4.76 -20.79
C GLY A 131 1.91 5.37 -21.72
N PRO A 132 2.10 5.25 -23.04
CA PRO A 132 1.14 5.73 -24.03
C PRO A 132 -0.19 4.97 -23.93
N LEU A 133 -1.25 5.51 -24.52
CA LEU A 133 -2.52 4.78 -24.63
C LEU A 133 -2.28 3.40 -25.28
N PRO A 134 -2.79 2.31 -24.69
CA PRO A 134 -2.69 1.01 -25.31
C PRO A 134 -3.36 1.04 -26.69
N ARG A 135 -2.67 0.52 -27.69
CA ARG A 135 -3.18 0.35 -29.06
C ARG A 135 -3.76 -1.04 -29.25
#